data_AF-A0A8T4TLY2-F1
#
_entry.id   AF-A0A8T4TLY2-F1
#
_cell.length_a   1.000
_cell.length_b   1.000
_cell.length_c   1.000
_cell.angle_alpha   90.00
_cell.angle_beta   90.00
_cell.angle_gamma   90.00
#
_symmetry.space_group_name_H-M   'P 1'
#
loop_
_entity.id
_entity.type
_entity.pdbx_description
1 polymer ?
#
loop_
_entity_poly.entity_id
_entity_poly.type
_entity_poly.pdbx_seq_one_letter_code
_entity_poly.pdbx_strand_id
1 'polypeptide(L)'
;MVFWLFKRKKEADIEHVHKVMQSSFKTVKEDMKNVSSWIYHFKEKHSTHDQNFERLIKEIQNLRKSYEQHLEDHHSGGERSNVHEHVQSFERSKSSFMNVQSLKNRFTPSQKVVLDLFNRANIPLDYETISNELKVNIVTARRHVNDIKKLVEIREMRDVDKGRKVFYLDKKAKMIIKSKK
;
A
#
# COMPACT_ATOMS: atom_id res chain seq x y z
N MET A 1 -5.42 -23.46 -87.50
CA MET A 1 -4.55 -22.74 -86.53
C MET A 1 -5.28 -22.22 -85.29
N VAL A 2 -6.57 -21.85 -85.37
CA VAL A 2 -7.33 -21.26 -84.24
C VAL A 2 -7.49 -22.20 -83.03
N PHE A 3 -7.61 -23.51 -83.25
CA PHE A 3 -7.79 -24.52 -82.17
C PHE A 3 -6.60 -24.63 -81.20
N TRP A 4 -5.38 -24.29 -81.64
CA TRP A 4 -4.18 -24.38 -80.82
C TRP A 4 -4.05 -23.18 -79.86
N LEU A 5 -4.49 -22.00 -80.28
CA LEU A 5 -4.55 -20.80 -79.46
C LEU A 5 -5.58 -20.92 -78.33
N PHE A 6 -6.71 -21.59 -78.57
CA PHE A 6 -7.73 -21.84 -77.54
C PHE A 6 -7.30 -22.90 -76.50
N LYS A 7 -6.48 -23.89 -76.88
CA LYS A 7 -5.91 -24.86 -75.93
C LYS A 7 -4.92 -24.20 -74.96
N ARG A 8 -4.02 -23.35 -75.48
CA ARG A 8 -3.06 -22.60 -74.65
C ARG A 8 -3.71 -21.66 -73.64
N LYS A 9 -4.82 -21.00 -74.01
CA LYS A 9 -5.59 -20.14 -73.08
C LYS A 9 -6.19 -20.95 -71.93
N LYS A 10 -6.80 -22.11 -72.22
CA LYS A 10 -7.38 -22.99 -71.19
C LYS A 10 -6.31 -23.55 -70.25
N GLU A 11 -5.15 -23.93 -70.75
CA GLU A 11 -4.03 -24.39 -69.92
C GLU A 11 -3.51 -23.28 -69.00
N ALA A 12 -3.36 -22.06 -69.51
CA ALA A 12 -2.94 -20.91 -68.70
C ALA A 12 -3.96 -20.55 -67.60
N ASP A 13 -5.26 -20.63 -67.89
CA ASP A 13 -6.31 -20.39 -66.90
C ASP A 13 -6.31 -21.46 -65.79
N ILE A 14 -6.10 -22.73 -66.16
CA ILE A 14 -6.00 -23.84 -65.20
C ILE A 14 -4.76 -23.68 -64.31
N GLU A 15 -3.62 -23.31 -64.90
CA GLU A 15 -2.38 -23.07 -64.16
C GLU A 15 -2.52 -21.89 -63.21
N HIS A 16 -3.20 -20.82 -63.63
CA HIS A 16 -3.52 -19.67 -62.79
C HIS A 16 -4.40 -20.07 -61.60
N VAL A 17 -5.46 -20.85 -61.83
CA VAL A 17 -6.34 -21.36 -60.76
C VAL A 17 -5.55 -22.23 -59.77
N HIS A 18 -4.68 -23.10 -60.28
CA HIS A 18 -3.85 -23.97 -59.43
C HIS A 18 -2.87 -23.14 -58.58
N LYS A 19 -2.28 -22.10 -59.15
CA LYS A 19 -1.37 -21.18 -58.45
C LYS A 19 -2.08 -20.36 -57.38
N VAL A 20 -3.27 -19.85 -57.68
CA VAL A 20 -4.12 -19.15 -56.70
C VAL A 20 -4.50 -20.09 -55.57
N MET A 21 -4.95 -21.31 -55.88
CA MET A 21 -5.34 -22.31 -54.89
C MET A 21 -4.16 -22.69 -53.97
N GLN A 22 -2.96 -22.92 -54.53
CA GLN A 22 -1.75 -23.15 -53.74
C GLN A 22 -1.40 -21.96 -52.84
N SER A 23 -1.54 -20.73 -53.35
CA SER A 23 -1.30 -19.53 -52.55
C SER A 23 -2.29 -19.42 -51.39
N SER A 24 -3.58 -19.67 -51.64
CA SER A 24 -4.63 -19.66 -50.61
C SER A 24 -4.39 -20.72 -49.55
N PHE A 25 -4.02 -21.94 -49.93
CA PHE A 25 -3.66 -22.99 -48.98
C PHE A 25 -2.43 -22.63 -48.14
N LYS A 26 -1.44 -21.98 -48.75
CA LYS A 26 -0.25 -21.52 -48.03
C LYS A 26 -0.62 -20.44 -47.01
N THR A 27 -1.47 -19.48 -47.38
CA THR A 27 -1.96 -18.43 -46.48
C THR A 27 -2.77 -19.03 -45.32
N VAL A 28 -3.73 -19.92 -45.61
CA VAL A 28 -4.53 -20.61 -44.57
C VAL A 28 -3.64 -21.41 -43.61
N LYS A 29 -2.61 -22.07 -44.14
CA LYS A 29 -1.65 -22.82 -43.31
C LYS A 29 -0.85 -21.90 -42.39
N GLU A 30 -0.45 -20.73 -42.88
CA GLU A 30 0.25 -19.74 -42.06
C GLU A 30 -0.69 -19.16 -40.99
N ASP A 31 -1.95 -18.88 -41.34
CA ASP A 31 -2.95 -18.42 -40.38
C ASP A 31 -3.23 -19.47 -39.29
N MET A 32 -3.35 -20.75 -39.64
CA MET A 32 -3.47 -21.82 -38.65
C MET A 32 -2.27 -21.89 -37.70
N LYS A 33 -1.06 -21.63 -38.20
CA LYS A 33 0.16 -21.59 -37.38
C LYS A 33 0.16 -20.39 -36.42
N ASN A 34 -0.34 -19.23 -36.88
CA ASN A 34 -0.49 -18.06 -36.03
C ASN A 34 -1.54 -18.30 -34.94
N VAL A 35 -2.66 -18.92 -35.27
CA VAL A 35 -3.71 -19.30 -34.30
C VAL A 35 -3.17 -20.30 -33.28
N SER A 36 -2.41 -21.32 -33.70
CA SER A 36 -1.84 -22.30 -32.77
C SER A 36 -0.79 -21.67 -31.83
N SER A 37 0.02 -20.75 -32.34
CA SER A 37 0.95 -19.95 -31.52
C SER A 37 0.20 -19.08 -30.50
N TRP A 38 -0.90 -18.45 -30.90
CA TRP A 38 -1.73 -17.66 -29.98
C TRP A 38 -2.38 -18.52 -28.89
N ILE A 39 -2.90 -19.70 -29.24
CA ILE A 39 -3.45 -20.67 -28.28
C ILE A 39 -2.36 -21.12 -27.29
N TYR A 40 -1.14 -21.37 -27.77
CA TYR A 40 -0.02 -21.76 -26.92
C TYR A 40 0.33 -20.65 -25.92
N HIS A 41 0.50 -19.41 -26.38
CA HIS A 41 0.78 -18.27 -25.52
C HIS A 41 -0.33 -18.00 -24.51
N PHE A 42 -1.59 -18.16 -24.92
CA PHE A 42 -2.74 -18.02 -24.03
C PHE A 42 -2.69 -19.07 -22.90
N LYS A 43 -2.43 -20.33 -23.25
CA LYS A 43 -2.33 -21.43 -22.28
C LYS A 43 -1.16 -21.25 -21.31
N GLU A 44 0.01 -20.87 -21.82
CA GLU A 44 1.21 -20.63 -21.02
C GLU A 44 0.97 -19.51 -20.00
N LYS A 45 0.43 -18.37 -20.46
CA LYS A 45 0.10 -17.24 -19.58
C LYS A 45 -0.89 -17.64 -18.49
N HIS A 46 -1.92 -18.43 -18.81
CA HIS A 46 -2.86 -18.93 -17.82
C HIS A 46 -2.20 -19.85 -16.79
N SER A 47 -1.32 -20.76 -17.22
CA SER A 47 -0.58 -21.63 -16.29
C SER A 47 0.31 -20.83 -15.35
N THR A 48 0.96 -19.75 -15.83
CA THR A 48 1.73 -18.85 -14.97
C THR A 48 0.84 -18.10 -13.97
N HIS A 49 -0.34 -17.65 -14.40
CA HIS A 49 -1.30 -17.01 -13.50
C HIS A 49 -1.79 -17.96 -12.41
N ASP A 50 -2.11 -19.21 -12.74
CA ASP A 50 -2.56 -20.21 -11.78
C ASP A 50 -1.49 -20.47 -10.71
N GLN A 51 -0.22 -20.60 -11.12
CA GLN A 51 0.91 -20.73 -10.18
C GLN A 51 1.06 -19.50 -9.27
N ASN A 52 0.89 -18.30 -9.82
CA ASN A 52 0.93 -17.07 -9.02
C ASN A 52 -0.24 -16.98 -8.03
N PHE A 53 -1.44 -17.41 -8.43
CA PHE A 53 -2.59 -17.47 -7.53
C PHE A 53 -2.38 -18.48 -6.41
N GLU A 54 -1.90 -19.68 -6.72
CA GLU A 54 -1.55 -20.69 -5.69
C GLU A 54 -0.51 -20.16 -4.70
N ARG A 55 0.50 -19.43 -5.20
CA ARG A 55 1.51 -18.80 -4.36
C ARG A 55 0.89 -17.74 -3.44
N LEU A 56 0.08 -16.83 -3.98
CA LEU A 56 -0.60 -15.80 -3.19
C LEU A 56 -1.53 -16.40 -2.13
N ILE A 57 -2.26 -17.47 -2.47
CA ILE A 57 -3.11 -18.19 -1.52
C ILE A 57 -2.26 -18.75 -0.37
N LYS A 58 -1.11 -19.37 -0.67
CA LYS A 58 -0.18 -19.86 0.36
C LYS A 58 0.38 -18.73 1.23
N GLU A 59 0.76 -17.62 0.63
CA GLU A 59 1.26 -16.44 1.37
C GLU A 59 0.20 -15.88 2.32
N ILE A 60 -1.07 -15.78 1.88
CA ILE A 60 -2.19 -15.35 2.72
C ILE A 60 -2.43 -16.34 3.87
N GLN A 61 -2.39 -17.65 3.59
CA GLN A 61 -2.53 -18.68 4.63
C GLN A 61 -1.41 -18.61 5.68
N ASN A 62 -0.16 -18.41 5.24
CA ASN A 62 0.98 -18.25 6.14
C ASN A 62 0.85 -16.97 6.99
N LEU A 63 0.42 -15.87 6.38
CA LEU A 63 0.20 -14.61 7.10
C LEU A 63 -0.89 -14.76 8.16
N ARG A 64 -1.99 -15.44 7.81
CA ARG A 64 -3.07 -15.77 8.75
C ARG A 64 -2.55 -16.60 9.92
N LYS A 65 -1.78 -17.66 9.65
CA LYS A 65 -1.21 -18.51 10.70
C LYS A 65 -0.25 -17.73 11.61
N SER A 66 0.60 -16.88 11.02
CA SER A 66 1.51 -16.02 11.79
C SER A 66 0.75 -15.03 12.67
N TYR A 67 -0.37 -14.47 12.17
CA TYR A 67 -1.23 -13.60 12.95
C TYR A 67 -1.93 -14.32 14.10
N GLU A 68 -2.46 -15.52 13.85
CA GLU A 68 -3.07 -16.39 14.89
C GLU A 68 -2.03 -16.76 15.97
N GLN A 69 -0.80 -17.12 15.58
CA GLN A 69 0.30 -17.36 16.53
C GLN A 69 0.67 -16.12 17.35
N HIS A 70 0.74 -14.94 16.71
CA HIS A 70 0.95 -13.69 17.43
C HIS A 70 -0.14 -13.40 18.46
N LEU A 71 -1.40 -13.71 18.16
CA LEU A 71 -2.51 -13.58 19.10
C LEU A 71 -2.36 -14.54 20.29
N GLU A 72 -1.97 -15.79 20.05
CA GLU A 72 -1.74 -16.79 21.10
C GLU A 72 -0.53 -16.43 21.99
N ASP A 73 0.57 -15.98 21.40
CA ASP A 73 1.77 -15.52 22.11
C ASP A 73 1.50 -14.26 22.96
N HIS A 74 0.56 -13.41 22.54
CA HIS A 74 0.09 -12.26 23.31
C HIS A 74 -1.03 -12.61 24.32
N HIS A 75 -1.49 -13.87 24.39
CA HIS A 75 -2.52 -14.31 25.35
C HIS A 75 -1.98 -15.27 26.43
N SER A 76 -0.71 -15.67 26.38
CA SER A 76 -0.06 -16.52 27.40
C SER A 76 0.69 -15.78 28.51
N GLY A 77 0.66 -14.44 28.52
CA GLY A 77 1.49 -13.62 29.43
C GLY A 77 0.76 -12.47 30.12
N GLY A 78 -0.55 -12.57 30.34
CA GLY A 78 -1.27 -11.55 31.08
C GLY A 78 -2.65 -12.04 31.46
N GLU A 79 -2.77 -12.52 32.70
CA GLU A 79 -3.99 -12.27 33.44
C GLU A 79 -4.34 -10.80 33.24
N ARG A 80 -5.32 -10.52 32.37
CA ARG A 80 -6.07 -9.29 32.47
C ARG A 80 -6.75 -9.39 33.82
N SER A 81 -6.08 -8.90 34.86
CA SER A 81 -6.75 -8.57 36.09
C SER A 81 -7.90 -7.67 35.66
N ASN A 82 -9.11 -8.20 35.74
CA ASN A 82 -10.30 -7.39 35.84
C ASN A 82 -10.17 -6.70 37.22
N VAL A 83 -9.24 -5.76 37.32
CA VAL A 83 -9.34 -4.68 38.28
C VAL A 83 -10.60 -3.97 37.82
N HIS A 84 -11.72 -4.33 38.43
CA HIS A 84 -12.85 -3.44 38.52
C HIS A 84 -12.29 -2.13 39.04
N GLU A 85 -11.99 -1.20 38.14
CA GLU A 85 -11.75 0.18 38.46
C GLU A 85 -13.06 0.64 39.09
N HIS A 86 -13.11 0.60 40.42
CA HIS A 86 -14.13 1.29 41.18
C HIS A 86 -14.02 2.74 40.73
N VAL A 87 -14.94 3.15 39.86
CA VAL A 87 -15.13 4.55 39.51
C VAL A 87 -15.56 5.20 40.81
N GLN A 88 -14.56 5.69 41.55
CA GLN A 88 -14.78 6.55 42.68
C GLN A 88 -15.48 7.76 42.09
N SER A 89 -16.79 7.86 42.32
CA SER A 89 -17.56 9.04 41.98
C SER A 89 -16.93 10.18 42.75
N PHE A 90 -16.05 10.92 42.08
CA PHE A 90 -15.63 12.23 42.55
C PHE A 90 -16.90 13.06 42.60
N GLU A 91 -17.45 13.22 43.81
CA GLU A 91 -18.15 14.44 44.14
C GLU A 91 -17.31 15.58 43.57
N ARG A 92 -17.91 16.39 42.70
CA ARG A 92 -17.33 17.63 42.18
C ARG A 92 -17.21 18.62 43.35
N SER A 93 -16.36 18.29 44.33
CA SER A 93 -15.72 19.28 45.14
C SER A 93 -14.99 20.20 44.16
N LYS A 94 -15.11 21.50 44.39
CA LYS A 94 -14.48 22.57 43.61
C LYS A 94 -12.97 22.39 43.67
N SER A 95 -12.42 21.44 42.91
CA SER A 95 -10.99 21.30 42.72
C SER A 95 -10.60 22.47 41.85
N SER A 96 -9.95 23.42 42.52
CA SER A 96 -9.15 24.48 41.93
C SER A 96 -8.61 24.01 40.59
N PHE A 97 -8.95 24.77 39.53
CA PHE A 97 -8.30 24.70 38.22
C PHE A 97 -6.86 24.28 38.44
N MET A 98 -6.54 23.01 38.15
CA MET A 98 -5.17 22.53 38.16
C MET A 98 -4.41 23.58 37.40
N ASN A 99 -3.42 24.18 38.05
CA ASN A 99 -2.68 25.32 37.58
C ASN A 99 -2.04 24.93 36.24
N VAL A 100 -2.78 25.07 35.15
CA VAL A 100 -2.29 25.01 33.77
C VAL A 100 -1.52 26.30 33.67
N GLN A 101 -0.33 26.32 34.30
CA GLN A 101 0.69 27.26 33.93
C GLN A 101 0.73 27.17 32.43
N SER A 102 0.30 28.25 31.79
CA SER A 102 0.44 28.43 30.37
C SER A 102 1.95 28.38 30.13
N LEU A 103 2.46 27.17 29.89
CA LEU A 103 3.83 26.89 29.51
C LEU A 103 3.97 27.48 28.12
N LYS A 104 3.97 28.82 28.03
CA LYS A 104 3.82 29.58 26.79
C LYS A 104 4.91 29.27 25.78
N ASN A 105 5.97 28.55 26.18
CA ASN A 105 7.11 28.21 25.34
C ASN A 105 7.80 26.88 25.71
N ARG A 106 7.17 25.96 26.46
CA ARG A 106 7.83 24.71 26.90
C ARG A 106 7.01 23.47 26.56
N PHE A 107 7.68 22.49 25.98
CA PHE A 107 7.12 21.17 25.70
C PHE A 107 7.03 20.32 26.98
N THR A 108 5.90 19.65 27.16
CA THR A 108 5.75 18.58 28.16
C THR A 108 6.64 17.40 27.80
N PRO A 109 6.98 16.51 28.76
CA PRO A 109 7.77 15.32 28.48
C PRO A 109 7.21 14.50 27.31
N SER A 110 5.89 14.25 27.29
CA SER A 110 5.22 13.52 26.22
C SER A 110 5.34 14.21 24.85
N GLN A 111 5.25 15.55 24.81
CA GLN A 111 5.44 16.31 23.58
C GLN A 111 6.89 16.27 23.09
N LYS A 112 7.87 16.24 24.00
CA LYS A 112 9.29 16.08 23.63
C LYS A 112 9.56 14.74 22.96
N VAL A 113 8.89 13.66 23.41
CA VAL A 113 9.02 12.34 22.79
C VAL A 113 8.47 12.35 21.37
N VAL A 114 7.29 12.94 21.15
CA VAL A 114 6.72 13.13 19.79
C VAL A 114 7.66 13.94 18.91
N LEU A 115 8.28 14.98 19.45
CA LEU A 115 9.21 15.83 18.71
C LEU A 115 10.51 15.11 18.36
N ASP A 116 11.01 14.28 19.27
CA ASP A 116 12.17 13.43 19.03
C ASP A 116 11.88 12.39 17.94
N LEU A 117 10.67 11.84 17.93
CA LEU A 117 10.21 10.97 16.86
C LEU A 117 10.23 11.67 15.50
N PHE A 118 9.72 12.90 15.40
CA PHE A 118 9.81 13.69 14.17
C PHE A 118 11.26 14.06 13.77
N ASN A 119 12.17 14.18 14.72
CA ASN A 119 13.58 14.45 14.43
C ASN A 119 14.29 13.23 13.83
N ARG A 120 14.02 12.04 14.38
CA ARG A 120 14.58 10.76 13.91
C ARG A 120 13.94 10.28 12.61
N ALA A 121 12.66 10.60 12.40
CA ALA A 121 11.96 10.23 11.18
C ALA A 121 12.52 10.96 9.96
N ASN A 122 12.90 10.17 8.95
CA ASN A 122 13.25 10.63 7.61
C ASN A 122 12.03 10.72 6.67
N ILE A 123 10.87 10.26 7.14
CA ILE A 123 9.62 10.15 6.39
C ILE A 123 8.54 10.98 7.11
N PRO A 124 7.59 11.61 6.40
CA PRO A 124 6.41 12.23 7.01
C PRO A 124 5.61 11.20 7.81
N LEU A 125 5.22 11.55 9.03
CA LEU A 125 4.50 10.65 9.93
C LEU A 125 3.00 10.97 9.94
N ASP A 126 2.16 9.95 9.91
CA ASP A 126 0.72 10.09 10.16
C ASP A 126 0.37 9.85 11.64
N TYR A 127 -0.87 10.14 12.01
CA TYR A 127 -1.32 9.97 13.39
C TYR A 127 -1.27 8.53 13.86
N GLU A 128 -1.52 7.56 12.98
CA GLU A 128 -1.50 6.13 13.32
C GLU A 128 -0.07 5.67 13.62
N THR A 129 0.90 6.06 12.79
CA THR A 129 2.31 5.74 13.01
C THR A 129 2.81 6.34 14.32
N ILE A 130 2.46 7.60 14.61
CA ILE A 130 2.81 8.25 15.88
C ILE A 130 2.14 7.53 17.06
N SER A 131 0.88 7.13 16.91
CA SER A 131 0.12 6.40 17.94
C SER A 131 0.77 5.07 18.27
N ASN A 132 1.16 4.31 17.24
CA ASN A 132 1.75 2.98 17.37
C ASN A 132 3.14 3.04 18.00
N GLU A 133 3.98 3.98 17.54
CA GLU A 133 5.35 4.12 18.04
C GLU A 133 5.38 4.55 19.52
N LEU A 134 4.47 5.45 19.90
CA LEU A 134 4.39 5.95 21.27
C LEU A 134 3.52 5.09 22.19
N LYS A 135 2.86 4.05 21.65
CA LYS A 135 1.89 3.20 22.35
C LYS A 135 0.81 4.01 23.09
N VAL A 136 0.36 5.10 22.46
CA VAL A 136 -0.72 5.96 22.98
C VAL A 136 -1.96 5.85 22.13
N ASN A 137 -3.11 6.27 22.64
CA ASN A 137 -4.34 6.39 21.86
C ASN A 137 -4.17 7.47 20.75
N ILE A 138 -4.73 7.22 19.58
CA ILE A 138 -4.70 8.14 18.43
C ILE A 138 -5.26 9.53 18.75
N VAL A 139 -6.23 9.63 19.66
CA VAL A 139 -6.78 10.91 20.12
C VAL A 139 -5.73 11.70 20.90
N THR A 140 -4.94 11.02 21.73
CA THR A 140 -3.83 11.60 22.50
C THR A 140 -2.69 12.01 21.58
N ALA A 141 -2.35 11.18 20.58
CA ALA A 141 -1.37 11.52 19.55
C ALA A 141 -1.78 12.79 18.79
N ARG A 142 -3.04 12.89 18.35
CA ARG A 142 -3.60 14.09 17.72
C ARG A 142 -3.49 15.32 18.61
N ARG A 143 -3.83 15.19 19.89
CA ARG A 143 -3.73 16.30 20.86
C ARG A 143 -2.28 16.77 20.98
N HIS A 144 -1.33 15.86 21.14
CA HIS A 144 0.08 16.22 21.25
C HIS A 144 0.62 16.91 19.99
N VAL A 145 0.29 16.41 18.80
CA VAL A 145 0.69 17.05 17.53
C VAL A 145 0.10 18.45 17.42
N ASN A 146 -1.18 18.63 17.74
CA ASN A 146 -1.83 19.94 17.70
C ASN A 146 -1.23 20.91 18.72
N ASP A 147 -0.89 20.45 19.92
CA ASP A 147 -0.24 21.29 20.92
C ASP A 147 1.19 21.65 20.52
N ILE A 148 1.92 20.76 19.86
CA ILE A 148 3.25 21.08 19.29
C ILE A 148 3.13 22.08 18.15
N LYS A 149 2.11 21.95 17.29
CA LYS A 149 1.87 22.87 16.17
C LYS A 149 1.65 24.32 16.60
N LYS A 150 1.15 24.54 17.82
CA LYS A 150 1.01 25.89 18.42
C LYS A 150 2.36 26.51 18.79
N LEU A 151 3.38 25.69 19.03
CA LEU A 151 4.69 26.11 19.54
C LEU A 151 5.79 26.07 18.47
N VAL A 152 5.67 25.17 17.49
CA VAL A 152 6.64 24.96 16.41
C VAL A 152 5.92 24.79 15.09
N GLU A 153 6.52 25.36 14.05
CA GLU A 153 6.01 25.25 12.67
C GLU A 153 6.20 23.82 12.15
N ILE A 154 5.14 23.03 12.24
CA ILE A 154 5.02 21.71 11.60
C ILE A 154 4.28 21.89 10.28
N ARG A 155 4.85 21.35 9.20
CA ARG A 155 4.19 21.34 7.89
C ARG A 155 3.27 20.12 7.78
N GLU A 156 2.07 20.37 7.25
CA GLU A 156 1.09 19.34 6.95
C GLU A 156 1.08 19.07 5.45
N MET A 157 1.09 17.79 5.09
CA MET A 157 0.87 17.32 3.73
C MET A 157 -0.24 16.28 3.74
N ARG A 158 -0.82 16.03 2.56
CA ARG A 158 -1.63 14.83 2.34
C ARG A 158 -0.79 13.82 1.60
N ASP A 159 -0.81 12.60 2.10
CA ASP A 159 -0.28 11.44 1.39
C ASP A 159 -1.08 11.23 0.10
N VAL A 160 -0.38 11.07 -1.03
CA VAL A 160 -0.98 10.92 -2.36
C VAL A 160 -1.65 9.55 -2.49
N ASP A 161 -1.08 8.52 -1.85
CA ASP A 161 -1.54 7.15 -1.98
C ASP A 161 -2.75 6.86 -1.08
N LYS A 162 -2.73 7.40 0.14
CA LYS A 162 -3.72 7.08 1.19
C LYS A 162 -4.67 8.23 1.51
N GLY A 163 -4.42 9.44 0.98
CA GLY A 163 -5.19 10.65 1.28
C GLY A 163 -5.11 11.12 2.75
N ARG A 164 -4.24 10.50 3.55
CA ARG A 164 -4.12 10.77 4.99
C ARG A 164 -3.28 12.02 5.25
N LYS A 165 -3.54 12.70 6.36
CA LYS A 165 -2.71 13.82 6.83
C LYS A 165 -1.40 13.28 7.40
N VAL A 166 -0.29 13.75 6.84
CA VAL A 166 1.07 13.44 7.27
C VAL A 166 1.79 14.72 7.69
N PHE A 167 2.71 14.58 8.64
CA PHE A 167 3.39 15.69 9.30
C PHE A 167 4.89 15.52 9.19
N TYR A 168 5.61 16.62 8.96
CA TYR A 168 7.07 16.64 9.03
C TYR A 168 7.58 17.97 9.57
N LEU A 169 8.76 17.92 10.20
CA LEU A 169 9.47 19.09 10.67
C LEU A 169 10.36 19.65 9.56
N ASP A 170 10.23 20.96 9.31
CA ASP A 170 11.13 21.68 8.41
C ASP A 170 12.56 21.69 8.99
N LYS A 171 13.59 21.74 8.12
CA LYS A 171 15.01 21.74 8.53
C LYS A 171 15.32 22.90 9.48
N LYS A 172 14.66 24.05 9.29
CA LYS A 172 14.76 25.21 10.20
C LYS A 172 14.22 24.92 11.60
N ALA A 173 13.08 24.25 11.70
CA ALA A 173 12.50 23.83 12.97
C ALA A 173 13.38 22.79 13.70
N LYS A 174 13.96 21.83 12.96
CA LYS A 174 14.91 20.84 13.50
C LYS A 174 16.14 21.52 14.13
N MET A 175 16.65 22.60 13.53
CA MET A 175 17.79 23.36 14.06
C MET A 175 17.45 24.13 15.36
N ILE A 176 16.28 24.77 15.42
CA ILE A 176 15.82 25.48 16.63
C ILE A 176 15.69 24.52 17.81
N ILE A 177 15.18 23.32 17.58
CA ILE A 177 15.00 22.29 18.62
C ILE A 177 16.36 21.76 19.12
N LYS A 178 17.34 21.58 18.23
CA LYS A 178 18.70 21.17 18.61
C LYS A 178 19.44 22.26 19.40
N SER A 179 19.22 23.53 19.07
CA SER A 179 19.88 24.67 19.75
C SER A 179 19.34 24.97 21.16
N LYS A 180 18.14 24.48 21.50
CA LYS A 180 17.50 24.67 22.82
C LYS A 180 17.71 23.51 23.79
N LYS A 181 18.51 22.50 23.41
CA LYS A 181 18.93 21.39 24.28
C LYS A 181 20.13 21.84 25.11
#